data_AF-A0A6C2DZ81-F1
#
_entry.id   AF-A0A6C2DZ81-F1
#
_cell.length_a   1.000
_cell.length_b   1.000
_cell.length_c   1.000
_cell.angle_alpha   90.00
_cell.angle_beta   90.00
_cell.angle_gamma   90.00
#
_symmetry.space_group_name_H-M   'P 1'
#
loop_
_entity.id
_entity.type
_entity.pdbx_description
1 polymer ?
#
loop_
_entity_poly.entity_id
_entity_poly.type
_entity_poly.pdbx_seq_one_letter_code
_entity_poly.pdbx_strand_id
1 'polypeptide(L)'
;MKKLLTASAFLTAASLLGMVGNAQAATISALTGYSTMGGASTGMQVRVTFADNTTSTGVWSAINFYSGVASADGWTLFQSGDTFGNPWTFSNNSSKTISSLFINAIAGSTLFDQTNPNPGTTGSAAGWDFTPVIGSSPTSFTYSNIVNLVGQPAVGDLYAALTINWDSGFSTGSNLSFIADTDSAISVIDPSDPQSVPVPAAFIGIGLAGAFLAKKEISRRQKSQKSEQ
;
A
#
# COMPACT_ATOMS: atom_id res chain seq x y z
N MET A 1 -1.15 -42.49 -53.52
CA MET A 1 -1.73 -41.12 -53.52
C MET A 1 -2.49 -40.91 -52.21
N LYS A 2 -1.86 -40.25 -51.23
CA LYS A 2 -2.49 -39.91 -49.93
C LYS A 2 -2.77 -38.40 -49.94
N LYS A 3 -4.04 -38.03 -49.82
CA LYS A 3 -4.49 -36.63 -49.68
C LYS A 3 -4.06 -36.14 -48.30
N LEU A 4 -3.30 -35.05 -48.24
CA LEU A 4 -3.06 -34.30 -47.01
C LEU A 4 -3.90 -33.03 -47.08
N LEU A 5 -4.95 -32.98 -46.24
CA LEU A 5 -5.73 -31.78 -45.97
C LEU A 5 -5.03 -31.04 -44.82
N THR A 6 -4.43 -29.89 -45.10
CA THR A 6 -3.97 -28.96 -44.07
C THR A 6 -5.09 -27.95 -43.81
N ALA A 7 -5.65 -28.00 -42.61
CA ALA A 7 -6.64 -27.05 -42.12
C ALA A 7 -5.94 -25.71 -41.80
N SER A 8 -6.42 -24.62 -42.40
CA SER A 8 -6.02 -23.26 -42.03
C SER A 8 -6.71 -22.88 -40.72
N ALA A 9 -5.92 -22.68 -39.66
CA ALA A 9 -6.40 -22.06 -38.43
C ALA A 9 -6.49 -20.54 -38.65
N PHE A 10 -7.71 -20.00 -38.60
CA PHE A 10 -7.91 -18.56 -38.47
C PHE A 10 -7.59 -18.16 -37.02
N LEU A 11 -6.47 -17.46 -36.81
CA LEU A 11 -6.27 -16.69 -35.58
C LEU A 11 -7.15 -15.43 -35.66
N THR A 12 -8.21 -15.38 -34.86
CA THR A 12 -8.87 -14.12 -34.52
C THR A 12 -7.98 -13.37 -33.55
N ALA A 13 -7.34 -12.30 -34.02
CA ALA A 13 -6.68 -11.34 -33.14
C ALA A 13 -7.75 -10.62 -32.31
N ALA A 14 -7.82 -10.94 -31.01
CA ALA A 14 -8.51 -10.09 -30.05
C ALA A 14 -7.68 -8.82 -29.90
N SER A 15 -8.18 -7.70 -30.42
CA SER A 15 -7.57 -6.39 -30.20
C SER A 15 -7.75 -6.02 -28.73
N LEU A 16 -6.66 -6.15 -27.95
CA LEU A 16 -6.57 -5.57 -26.62
C LEU A 16 -6.47 -4.05 -26.79
N LEU A 17 -7.61 -3.36 -26.74
CA LEU A 17 -7.64 -1.93 -26.48
C LEU A 17 -7.08 -1.74 -25.07
N GLY A 18 -5.78 -1.50 -24.98
CA GLY A 18 -5.12 -1.06 -23.77
C GLY A 18 -5.82 0.22 -23.32
N MET A 19 -6.64 0.10 -22.28
CA MET A 19 -7.03 1.26 -21.50
C MET A 19 -5.74 1.89 -20.99
N VAL A 20 -5.40 3.04 -21.54
CA VAL A 20 -4.51 3.97 -20.85
C VAL A 20 -5.32 4.40 -19.63
N GLY A 21 -5.25 3.62 -18.56
CA GLY A 21 -5.84 4.00 -17.29
C GLY A 21 -5.11 5.25 -16.85
N ASN A 22 -5.77 6.40 -16.95
CA ASN A 22 -5.33 7.56 -16.20
C ASN A 22 -5.28 7.10 -14.74
N ALA A 23 -4.08 7.06 -14.15
CA ALA A 23 -3.95 6.77 -12.73
C ALA A 23 -4.83 7.77 -11.99
N GLN A 24 -5.92 7.28 -11.41
CA GLN A 24 -6.88 8.13 -10.71
C GLN A 24 -6.23 8.57 -9.40
N ALA A 25 -6.31 9.86 -9.12
CA ALA A 25 -5.82 10.44 -7.88
C ALA A 25 -6.49 9.79 -6.66
N ALA A 26 -5.74 9.66 -5.57
CA ALA A 26 -6.34 9.33 -4.28
C ALA A 26 -7.21 10.50 -3.81
N THR A 27 -8.25 10.20 -3.01
CA THR A 27 -9.23 11.21 -2.62
C THR A 27 -9.37 11.30 -1.10
N ILE A 28 -9.57 12.53 -0.61
CA ILE A 28 -9.90 12.83 0.78
C ILE A 28 -11.19 13.66 0.86
N SER A 29 -11.98 13.42 1.90
CA SER A 29 -13.18 14.23 2.16
C SER A 29 -12.84 15.58 2.79
N ALA A 30 -11.84 15.60 3.67
CA ALA A 30 -11.29 16.80 4.30
C ALA A 30 -9.91 16.52 4.91
N LEU A 31 -9.13 17.58 5.04
CA LEU A 31 -7.98 17.64 5.94
C LEU A 31 -8.45 17.84 7.38
N THR A 32 -7.78 17.21 8.33
CA THR A 32 -8.02 17.34 9.77
C THR A 32 -7.02 18.27 10.44
N GLY A 33 -5.89 18.55 9.80
CA GLY A 33 -4.92 19.53 10.24
C GLY A 33 -3.66 19.52 9.37
N TYR A 34 -2.91 20.62 9.44
CA TYR A 34 -1.64 20.85 8.75
C TYR A 34 -0.42 20.88 9.69
N SER A 35 -0.62 20.51 10.96
CA SER A 35 0.44 20.28 11.95
C SER A 35 0.41 18.81 12.32
N THR A 36 1.07 17.97 11.52
CA THR A 36 1.07 16.53 11.72
C THR A 36 2.21 16.13 12.62
N MET A 37 1.88 15.54 13.77
CA MET A 37 2.86 15.04 14.73
C MET A 37 3.30 13.63 14.34
N GLY A 38 4.51 13.23 14.70
CA GLY A 38 5.03 11.88 14.38
C GLY A 38 4.18 10.71 14.83
N GLY A 39 3.38 10.86 15.88
CA GLY A 39 2.45 9.82 16.33
C GLY A 39 1.20 9.69 15.46
N ALA A 40 0.85 10.71 14.68
CA ALA A 40 -0.41 10.81 13.97
C ALA A 40 -0.50 9.87 12.74
N SER A 41 0.64 9.47 12.16
CA SER A 41 0.69 8.64 10.95
C SER A 41 0.56 7.12 11.20
N THR A 42 -0.05 6.73 12.32
CA THR A 42 -0.19 5.31 12.71
C THR A 42 -0.91 4.52 11.62
N GLY A 43 -0.30 3.43 11.15
CA GLY A 43 -0.82 2.60 10.06
C GLY A 43 -0.13 2.82 8.71
N MET A 44 0.61 3.92 8.53
CA MET A 44 1.45 4.15 7.36
C MET A 44 2.40 2.97 7.10
N GLN A 45 2.56 2.55 5.85
CA GLN A 45 3.41 1.43 5.48
C GLN A 45 4.74 1.93 4.93
N VAL A 46 5.85 1.42 5.46
CA VAL A 46 7.19 1.76 5.04
C VAL A 46 7.87 0.50 4.52
N ARG A 47 8.23 0.50 3.24
CA ARG A 47 8.91 -0.61 2.57
C ARG A 47 10.33 -0.20 2.20
N VAL A 48 11.26 -1.07 2.55
CA VAL A 48 12.64 -1.05 2.07
C VAL A 48 12.81 -2.10 0.99
N THR A 49 13.52 -1.74 -0.07
CA THR A 49 14.08 -2.69 -1.04
C THR A 49 15.58 -2.76 -0.83
N PHE A 50 16.12 -3.95 -0.65
CA PHE A 50 17.56 -4.18 -0.52
C PHE A 50 18.21 -4.33 -1.90
N ALA A 51 19.54 -4.18 -1.96
CA ALA A 51 20.31 -4.31 -3.19
C ALA A 51 20.23 -5.71 -3.84
N ASP A 52 19.84 -6.74 -3.08
CA ASP A 52 19.55 -8.09 -3.58
C ASP A 52 18.10 -8.27 -4.08
N ASN A 53 17.34 -7.16 -4.18
CA ASN A 53 15.92 -7.09 -4.55
C ASN A 53 14.95 -7.73 -3.55
N THR A 54 15.42 -8.20 -2.39
CA THR A 54 14.51 -8.57 -1.30
C THR A 54 13.87 -7.31 -0.71
N THR A 55 12.66 -7.45 -0.18
CA THR A 55 11.95 -6.33 0.44
C THR A 55 11.62 -6.62 1.88
N SER A 56 11.49 -5.56 2.68
CA SER A 56 11.07 -5.61 4.08
C SER A 56 10.08 -4.48 4.31
N THR A 57 8.97 -4.76 4.99
CA THR A 57 7.92 -3.77 5.24
C THR A 57 7.65 -3.65 6.73
N GLY A 58 7.70 -2.43 7.25
CA GLY A 58 7.29 -2.07 8.60
C GLY A 58 6.04 -1.21 8.56
N VAL A 59 5.22 -1.30 9.60
CA VAL A 59 4.03 -0.46 9.79
C VAL A 59 4.36 0.60 10.84
N TRP A 60 4.01 1.84 10.54
CA TRP A 60 4.19 2.97 11.43
C TRP A 60 3.34 2.81 12.68
N SER A 61 4.00 2.92 13.82
CA SER A 61 3.38 2.82 15.14
C SER A 61 3.72 4.08 15.94
N ALA A 62 2.72 4.69 16.56
CA ALA A 62 2.94 5.76 17.53
C ALA A 62 3.70 5.22 18.75
N ILE A 63 4.75 5.93 19.15
CA ILE A 63 5.40 5.76 20.46
C ILE A 63 4.64 6.60 21.48
N ASN A 64 4.28 7.83 21.10
CA ASN A 64 3.40 8.73 21.82
C ASN A 64 2.74 9.68 20.82
N PHE A 65 2.04 10.71 21.30
CA PHE A 65 1.39 11.69 20.43
C PHE A 65 2.37 12.40 19.48
N TYR A 66 3.57 12.73 19.96
CA TYR A 66 4.57 13.51 19.23
C TYR A 66 5.48 12.67 18.35
N SER A 67 5.64 11.37 18.62
CA SER A 67 6.62 10.55 17.90
C SER A 67 6.11 9.18 17.51
N GLY A 68 6.63 8.70 16.38
CA GLY A 68 6.31 7.40 15.83
C GLY A 68 7.51 6.78 15.11
N VAL A 69 7.38 5.50 14.80
CA VAL A 69 8.43 4.71 14.16
C VAL A 69 7.83 3.63 13.27
N ALA A 70 8.49 3.37 12.14
CA ALA A 70 8.39 2.11 11.42
C ALA A 70 9.76 1.42 11.43
N SER A 71 9.77 0.11 11.63
CA SER A 71 11.01 -0.66 11.64
C SER A 71 10.73 -2.10 11.23
N ALA A 72 11.66 -2.70 10.50
CA ALA A 72 11.70 -4.13 10.23
C ALA A 72 13.13 -4.53 9.85
N ASP A 73 13.51 -5.79 10.03
CA ASP A 73 14.78 -6.38 9.57
C ASP A 73 16.05 -5.52 9.78
N GLY A 74 16.10 -4.76 10.89
CA GLY A 74 17.24 -3.93 11.25
C GLY A 74 17.27 -2.50 10.68
N TRP A 75 16.33 -2.09 9.84
CA TRP A 75 16.16 -0.68 9.47
C TRP A 75 15.10 0.00 10.35
N THR A 76 15.20 1.32 10.48
CA THR A 76 14.24 2.14 11.23
C THR A 76 13.99 3.47 10.51
N LEU A 77 12.73 3.91 10.43
CA LEU A 77 12.33 5.27 10.11
C LEU A 77 11.61 5.85 11.31
N PHE A 78 12.08 6.99 11.82
CA PHE A 78 11.58 7.64 13.03
C PHE A 78 11.25 9.11 12.76
N GLN A 79 10.21 9.63 13.41
CA GLN A 79 9.89 11.06 13.40
C GLN A 79 9.43 11.46 14.80
N SER A 80 9.84 12.66 15.22
CA SER A 80 9.35 13.29 16.44
C SER A 80 9.08 14.77 16.24
N GLY A 81 7.94 15.24 16.75
CA GLY A 81 7.49 16.63 16.64
C GLY A 81 6.63 16.86 15.41
N ASP A 82 6.44 18.13 15.07
CA ASP A 82 5.69 18.57 13.89
C ASP A 82 6.51 18.36 12.61
N THR A 83 5.93 17.73 11.59
CA THR A 83 6.60 17.42 10.31
C THR A 83 6.97 18.64 9.48
N PHE A 84 6.35 19.81 9.73
CA PHE A 84 6.64 21.05 8.98
C PHE A 84 8.08 21.55 9.15
N GLY A 85 8.84 21.02 10.12
CA GLY A 85 10.25 21.36 10.25
C GLY A 85 11.10 20.43 11.12
N ASN A 86 10.49 19.46 11.81
CA ASN A 86 11.27 18.46 12.54
C ASN A 86 11.68 17.32 11.60
N PRO A 87 12.97 16.93 11.61
CA PRO A 87 13.46 15.94 10.69
C PRO A 87 12.98 14.53 11.00
N TRP A 88 12.74 13.78 9.94
CA TRP A 88 12.71 12.33 9.93
C TRP A 88 14.14 11.78 10.05
N THR A 89 14.28 10.62 10.66
CA THR A 89 15.56 9.89 10.76
C THR A 89 15.40 8.47 10.25
N PHE A 90 16.14 8.14 9.19
CA PHE A 90 16.21 6.81 8.61
C PHE A 90 17.58 6.18 8.89
N SER A 91 17.59 4.94 9.35
CA SER A 91 18.80 4.20 9.70
C SER A 91 18.76 2.80 9.13
N ASN A 92 19.91 2.32 8.66
CA ASN A 92 20.08 0.94 8.22
C ASN A 92 21.05 0.20 9.14
N ASN A 93 20.52 -0.51 10.13
CA ASN A 93 21.29 -1.42 10.98
C ASN A 93 21.10 -2.89 10.56
N SER A 94 20.54 -3.14 9.36
CA SER A 94 20.43 -4.48 8.79
C SER A 94 21.78 -4.98 8.30
N SER A 95 21.86 -6.26 7.93
CA SER A 95 23.06 -6.83 7.28
C SER A 95 23.15 -6.56 5.78
N LYS A 96 22.20 -5.80 5.20
CA LYS A 96 22.08 -5.60 3.75
C LYS A 96 22.07 -4.12 3.39
N THR A 97 22.68 -3.80 2.25
CA THR A 97 22.56 -2.47 1.64
C THR A 97 21.15 -2.25 1.10
N ILE A 98 20.59 -1.06 1.35
CA ILE A 98 19.26 -0.64 0.89
C ILE A 98 19.37 0.11 -0.43
N SER A 99 18.55 -0.21 -1.42
CA SER A 99 18.49 0.52 -2.69
C SER A 99 17.35 1.53 -2.74
N SER A 100 16.25 1.28 -2.03
CA SER A 100 15.08 2.16 -2.03
C SER A 100 14.31 2.12 -0.71
N LEU A 101 13.74 3.27 -0.34
CA LEU A 101 12.77 3.46 0.73
C LEU A 101 11.48 3.99 0.10
N PHE A 102 10.39 3.24 0.27
CA PHE A 102 9.06 3.61 -0.18
C PHE A 102 8.16 3.81 1.04
N ILE A 103 7.51 4.97 1.12
CA ILE A 103 6.59 5.33 2.19
C ILE A 103 5.20 5.50 1.59
N ASN A 104 4.25 4.68 2.01
CA ASN A 104 2.84 4.75 1.65
C ASN A 104 2.02 5.21 2.87
N ALA A 105 1.58 6.46 2.83
CA ALA A 105 0.97 7.16 3.95
C ALA A 105 -0.57 7.02 4.01
N ILE A 106 -1.18 6.36 3.01
CA ILE A 106 -2.65 6.21 2.87
C ILE A 106 -3.28 5.63 4.13
N ALA A 107 -2.77 4.48 4.60
CA ALA A 107 -3.32 3.78 5.76
C ALA A 107 -3.12 4.55 7.08
N GLY A 108 -2.21 5.53 7.11
CA GLY A 108 -2.01 6.44 8.23
C GLY A 108 -2.81 7.74 8.12
N SER A 109 -3.71 7.86 7.13
CA SER A 109 -4.43 9.10 6.80
C SER A 109 -3.51 10.34 6.77
N THR A 110 -2.28 10.14 6.29
CA THR A 110 -1.23 11.16 6.23
C THR A 110 -0.92 11.44 4.76
N LEU A 111 -0.66 12.70 4.43
CA LEU A 111 -0.36 13.16 3.09
C LEU A 111 0.94 13.95 3.13
N PHE A 112 1.87 13.72 2.22
CA PHE A 112 3.00 14.60 2.05
C PHE A 112 2.55 15.92 1.45
N ASP A 113 2.98 17.03 2.04
CA ASP A 113 2.65 18.38 1.59
C ASP A 113 3.90 19.09 1.04
N GLN A 114 3.83 19.48 -0.23
CA GLN A 114 4.92 20.13 -0.94
C GLN A 114 4.86 21.65 -0.81
N THR A 115 6.00 22.31 -1.02
CA THR A 115 6.08 23.77 -0.90
C THR A 115 5.19 24.51 -1.92
N ASN A 116 4.96 23.88 -3.08
CA ASN A 116 4.23 24.47 -4.20
C ASN A 116 3.23 23.47 -4.81
N PRO A 117 2.12 23.97 -5.40
CA PRO A 117 1.74 25.39 -5.51
C PRO A 117 1.36 26.05 -4.17
N ASN A 118 1.51 27.37 -4.08
CA ASN A 118 1.08 28.18 -2.93
C ASN A 118 0.30 29.43 -3.42
N PRO A 119 -1.00 29.59 -3.08
CA PRO A 119 -1.78 28.73 -2.18
C PRO A 119 -2.00 27.33 -2.76
N GLY A 120 -1.91 26.33 -1.88
CA GLY A 120 -2.09 24.92 -2.18
C GLY A 120 -3.55 24.47 -2.06
N THR A 121 -3.73 23.18 -1.75
CA THR A 121 -5.01 22.53 -1.52
C THR A 121 -5.77 23.22 -0.39
N THR A 122 -7.07 23.45 -0.60
CA THR A 122 -7.91 24.12 0.40
C THR A 122 -7.94 23.35 1.73
N GLY A 123 -7.62 24.04 2.83
CA GLY A 123 -7.56 23.43 4.17
C GLY A 123 -6.17 22.95 4.57
N SER A 124 -5.20 22.97 3.66
CA SER A 124 -3.78 22.79 3.93
C SER A 124 -3.12 24.14 4.27
N ALA A 125 -1.84 24.11 4.65
CA ALA A 125 -1.00 25.28 4.87
C ALA A 125 0.15 25.32 3.83
N ALA A 126 1.28 25.93 4.18
CA ALA A 126 2.48 25.78 3.37
C ALA A 126 3.16 24.46 3.77
N GLY A 127 3.64 23.70 2.79
CA GLY A 127 4.40 22.47 3.01
C GLY A 127 5.92 22.63 2.86
N TRP A 128 6.63 21.50 2.96
CA TRP A 128 8.06 21.38 2.66
C TRP A 128 8.36 20.17 1.80
N ASP A 129 9.06 20.44 0.69
CA ASP A 129 9.61 19.38 -0.15
C ASP A 129 10.66 18.55 0.59
N PHE A 130 10.75 17.28 0.19
CA PHE A 130 11.78 16.37 0.67
C PHE A 130 13.17 17.01 0.54
N THR A 131 13.85 17.16 1.68
CA THR A 131 15.15 17.81 1.74
C THR A 131 16.09 17.03 2.66
N PRO A 132 17.14 16.38 2.12
CA PRO A 132 18.20 15.79 2.94
C PRO A 132 18.86 16.86 3.80
N VAL A 133 19.02 16.59 5.10
CA VAL A 133 19.64 17.51 6.06
C VAL A 133 21.07 17.05 6.37
N ILE A 134 21.22 15.82 6.87
CA ILE A 134 22.52 15.23 7.25
C ILE A 134 22.49 13.73 6.91
N GLY A 135 23.65 13.17 6.51
CA GLY A 135 23.83 11.73 6.35
C GLY A 135 24.06 11.31 4.90
N SER A 136 23.81 10.04 4.59
CA SER A 136 24.00 9.49 3.25
C SER A 136 22.91 9.98 2.30
N SER A 137 23.24 10.98 1.49
CA SER A 137 22.31 11.60 0.54
C SER A 137 21.75 10.59 -0.48
N PRO A 138 20.45 10.66 -0.78
CA PRO A 138 19.86 9.86 -1.85
C PRO A 138 20.28 10.34 -3.23
N THR A 139 20.16 9.47 -4.22
CA THR A 139 20.37 9.78 -5.63
C THR A 139 19.14 10.45 -6.23
N SER A 140 17.95 10.03 -5.83
CA SER A 140 16.68 10.61 -6.30
C SER A 140 15.56 10.41 -5.27
N PHE A 141 14.49 11.18 -5.44
CA PHE A 141 13.23 10.98 -4.73
C PHE A 141 12.05 11.30 -5.65
N THR A 142 10.86 10.80 -5.32
CA THR A 142 9.65 11.01 -6.11
C THR A 142 8.42 10.93 -5.23
N TYR A 143 7.59 11.97 -5.28
CA TYR A 143 6.22 11.92 -4.75
C TYR A 143 5.30 11.24 -5.76
N SER A 144 4.39 10.41 -5.26
CA SER A 144 3.45 9.67 -6.10
C SER A 144 2.10 9.54 -5.41
N ASN A 145 1.10 9.12 -6.20
CA ASN A 145 -0.29 9.06 -5.76
C ASN A 145 -0.81 10.45 -5.33
N ILE A 146 -0.92 11.35 -6.30
CA ILE A 146 -1.44 12.70 -6.09
C ILE A 146 -2.84 12.63 -5.47
N VAL A 147 -3.13 13.57 -4.55
CA VAL A 147 -4.36 13.58 -3.79
C VAL A 147 -5.24 14.78 -4.17
N ASN A 148 -6.55 14.56 -4.22
CA ASN A 148 -7.53 15.63 -4.38
C ASN A 148 -8.62 15.58 -3.30
N LEU A 149 -9.21 16.74 -3.02
CA LEU A 149 -10.45 16.81 -2.26
C LEU A 149 -11.61 16.27 -3.10
N VAL A 150 -12.54 15.54 -2.47
CA VAL A 150 -13.73 15.03 -3.14
C VAL A 150 -14.48 16.16 -3.84
N GLY A 151 -14.74 15.96 -5.14
CA GLY A 151 -15.43 16.95 -5.97
C GLY A 151 -14.54 18.09 -6.50
N GLN A 152 -13.24 18.09 -6.21
CA GLN A 152 -12.27 19.06 -6.71
C GLN A 152 -11.15 18.36 -7.49
N PRO A 153 -10.55 19.01 -8.51
CA PRO A 153 -9.33 18.51 -9.13
C PRO A 153 -8.15 18.53 -8.13
N ALA A 154 -7.15 17.68 -8.35
CA ALA A 154 -5.91 17.74 -7.59
C ALA A 154 -5.19 19.07 -7.86
N VAL A 155 -4.67 19.70 -6.81
CA VAL A 155 -3.98 20.99 -6.91
C VAL A 155 -2.50 20.82 -7.23
N GLY A 156 -1.87 19.72 -6.81
CA GLY A 156 -0.50 19.36 -7.18
C GLY A 156 0.54 19.46 -6.07
N ASP A 157 0.10 19.60 -4.82
CA ASP A 157 0.92 19.74 -3.62
C ASP A 157 0.81 18.54 -2.66
N LEU A 158 -0.36 17.88 -2.61
CA LEU A 158 -0.59 16.75 -1.70
C LEU A 158 -0.40 15.39 -2.39
N TYR A 159 0.39 14.51 -1.75
CA TYR A 159 0.72 13.18 -2.25
C TYR A 159 0.65 12.11 -1.16
N ALA A 160 0.13 10.93 -1.50
CA ALA A 160 -0.03 9.86 -0.52
C ALA A 160 1.20 8.95 -0.39
N ALA A 161 2.23 9.16 -1.22
CA ALA A 161 3.44 8.35 -1.17
C ALA A 161 4.71 9.13 -1.55
N LEU A 162 5.84 8.67 -0.98
CA LEU A 162 7.19 9.16 -1.25
C LEU A 162 8.14 7.97 -1.47
N THR A 163 8.90 8.02 -2.55
CA THR A 163 9.99 7.07 -2.83
C THR A 163 11.33 7.79 -2.77
N ILE A 164 12.33 7.17 -2.16
CA ILE A 164 13.71 7.67 -2.05
C ILE A 164 14.64 6.56 -2.50
N ASN A 165 15.60 6.85 -3.39
CA ASN A 165 16.47 5.86 -4.00
C ASN A 165 17.97 6.18 -3.80
N TRP A 166 18.78 5.14 -3.71
CA TRP A 166 20.24 5.21 -3.67
C TRP A 166 20.83 4.24 -4.70
N ASP A 167 21.32 4.77 -5.83
CA ASP A 167 21.88 3.95 -6.90
C ASP A 167 23.17 3.24 -6.47
N SER A 168 23.98 3.90 -5.62
CA SER A 168 25.15 3.30 -4.97
C SER A 168 24.81 2.53 -3.68
N GLY A 169 23.54 2.49 -3.31
CA GLY A 169 23.03 1.90 -2.09
C GLY A 169 23.26 2.72 -0.82
N PHE A 170 22.40 2.49 0.17
CA PHE A 170 22.44 3.00 1.52
C PHE A 170 22.96 1.90 2.45
N SER A 171 24.24 2.00 2.80
CA SER A 171 25.03 0.93 3.42
C SER A 171 24.58 0.62 4.85
N THR A 172 24.94 -0.56 5.35
CA THR A 172 24.81 -0.87 6.78
C THR A 172 25.59 0.16 7.63
N GLY A 173 24.97 0.64 8.70
CA GLY A 173 25.48 1.70 9.57
C GLY A 173 25.20 3.11 9.05
N SER A 174 24.64 3.28 7.84
CA SER A 174 24.25 4.59 7.32
C SER A 174 23.03 5.15 8.04
N ASN A 175 23.00 6.48 8.11
CA ASN A 175 21.86 7.27 8.58
C ASN A 175 21.55 8.37 7.55
N LEU A 176 20.28 8.74 7.45
CA LEU A 176 19.79 9.92 6.74
C LEU A 176 18.81 10.66 7.64
N SER A 177 19.05 11.94 7.86
CA SER A 177 18.08 12.87 8.42
C SER A 177 17.54 13.74 7.28
N PHE A 178 16.23 13.91 7.19
CA PHE A 178 15.58 14.67 6.12
C PHE A 178 14.33 15.40 6.61
N ILE A 179 13.99 16.51 5.98
CA ILE A 179 12.68 17.18 6.11
C ILE A 179 11.75 16.62 5.04
N ALA A 180 10.50 16.39 5.41
CA ALA A 180 9.38 16.20 4.51
C ALA A 180 8.13 16.53 5.32
N ASP A 181 7.36 17.52 4.88
CA ASP A 181 6.15 17.88 5.60
C ASP A 181 4.99 16.94 5.29
N THR A 182 4.08 16.80 6.25
CA THR A 182 2.86 16.05 6.09
C THR A 182 1.65 16.73 6.71
N ASP A 183 0.52 16.54 6.05
CA ASP A 183 -0.82 16.89 6.52
C ASP A 183 -1.58 15.65 6.98
N SER A 184 -2.58 15.88 7.84
CA SER A 184 -3.49 14.85 8.33
C SER A 184 -4.85 14.96 7.64
N ALA A 185 -5.44 13.82 7.30
CA ALA A 185 -6.76 13.71 6.68
C ALA A 185 -7.72 12.85 7.52
N ILE A 186 -9.01 12.93 7.22
CA ILE A 186 -10.01 12.03 7.85
C ILE A 186 -9.74 10.57 7.41
N SER A 187 -9.59 10.38 6.11
CA SER A 187 -9.32 9.09 5.47
C SER A 187 -8.86 9.34 4.04
N VAL A 188 -7.92 8.53 3.55
CA VAL A 188 -7.47 8.56 2.16
C VAL A 188 -8.03 7.36 1.43
N ILE A 189 -8.76 7.60 0.34
CA ILE A 189 -9.33 6.56 -0.52
C ILE A 189 -8.45 6.45 -1.76
N ASP A 190 -7.76 5.32 -1.89
CA ASP A 190 -6.99 4.98 -3.08
C ASP A 190 -7.88 4.19 -4.07
N PRO A 191 -8.10 4.68 -5.29
CA PRO A 191 -8.86 3.94 -6.30
C PRO A 191 -8.10 2.72 -6.87
N SER A 192 -6.77 2.69 -6.74
CA SER A 192 -5.92 1.58 -7.20
C SER A 192 -5.80 0.44 -6.19
N ASP A 193 -6.06 0.73 -4.92
CA ASP A 193 -6.25 -0.24 -3.85
C ASP A 193 -7.66 -0.07 -3.29
N PRO A 194 -8.69 -0.64 -3.96
CA PRO A 194 -10.04 -0.63 -3.44
C PRO A 194 -9.99 -1.38 -2.11
N GLN A 195 -9.87 -0.61 -1.04
CA GLN A 195 -9.90 -1.05 0.35
C GLN A 195 -10.78 -2.28 0.43
N SER A 196 -10.26 -3.41 0.92
CA SER A 196 -11.06 -4.59 1.17
C SER A 196 -12.23 -4.15 2.04
N VAL A 197 -13.37 -3.87 1.41
CA VAL A 197 -14.59 -3.52 2.12
C VAL A 197 -14.79 -4.71 3.05
N PRO A 198 -14.88 -4.52 4.38
CA PRO A 198 -15.23 -5.61 5.26
C PRO A 198 -16.56 -6.13 4.75
N VAL A 199 -16.56 -7.29 4.09
CA VAL A 199 -17.81 -7.91 3.65
C VAL A 199 -18.56 -8.12 4.96
N PRO A 200 -19.74 -7.49 5.17
CA PRO A 200 -20.52 -7.80 6.34
C PRO A 200 -20.70 -9.31 6.35
N ALA A 201 -20.38 -9.97 7.46
CA ALA A 201 -20.50 -11.41 7.63
C ALA A 201 -21.98 -11.83 7.56
N ALA A 202 -22.55 -11.80 6.36
CA ALA A 202 -23.97 -11.93 6.12
C ALA A 202 -24.27 -12.47 4.72
N PHE A 203 -23.47 -13.40 4.18
CA PHE A 203 -23.94 -14.31 3.13
C PHE A 203 -23.18 -15.66 3.20
N ILE A 204 -23.28 -16.36 4.33
CA ILE A 204 -23.23 -17.83 4.32
C ILE A 204 -24.63 -18.29 4.73
N GLY A 205 -25.50 -18.42 3.73
CA GLY A 205 -26.88 -18.77 3.99
C GLY A 205 -27.68 -18.85 2.71
N ILE A 206 -27.38 -19.84 1.87
CA ILE A 206 -28.34 -20.67 1.11
C ILE A 206 -27.50 -21.84 0.58
N GLY A 207 -27.72 -23.04 1.11
CA GLY A 207 -26.98 -24.21 0.63
C GLY A 207 -27.13 -25.52 1.39
N LEU A 208 -28.08 -25.68 2.30
CA LEU A 208 -28.41 -27.01 2.86
C LEU A 208 -29.90 -27.11 3.19
N ALA A 209 -30.74 -27.12 2.15
CA ALA A 209 -32.11 -27.60 2.25
C ALA A 209 -32.30 -28.72 1.22
N GLY A 210 -32.08 -29.96 1.64
CA GLY A 210 -32.21 -31.11 0.75
C GLY A 210 -31.65 -32.42 1.29
N ALA A 211 -31.78 -32.71 2.58
CA ALA A 211 -31.59 -34.07 3.10
C ALA A 211 -32.96 -34.66 3.43
N PHE A 212 -33.34 -35.62 2.61
CA PHE A 212 -34.59 -36.37 2.60
C PHE A 212 -35.00 -36.92 3.98
N LEU A 213 -36.24 -36.62 4.36
CA LEU A 213 -36.99 -37.44 5.29
C LEU A 213 -37.56 -38.66 4.53
N ALA A 214 -37.06 -39.85 4.85
CA ALA A 214 -37.83 -41.08 4.75
C ALA A 214 -37.37 -42.04 5.85
N LYS A 215 -38.16 -42.09 6.93
CA LYS A 215 -38.08 -43.09 8.00
C LYS A 215 -38.76 -44.39 7.55
N LYS A 216 -38.34 -45.49 8.21
CA LYS A 216 -39.05 -46.77 8.44
C LYS A 216 -39.12 -47.73 7.24
N GLU A 217 -38.97 -49.05 7.34
CA GLU A 217 -38.78 -50.00 8.46
C GLU A 217 -38.55 -51.41 7.85
N ILE A 218 -38.13 -52.37 8.68
CA ILE A 218 -38.37 -53.83 8.57
C ILE A 218 -37.38 -54.69 7.74
N SER A 219 -36.43 -55.28 8.49
CA SER A 219 -36.12 -56.71 8.55
C SER A 219 -36.69 -57.62 7.44
N ARG A 220 -35.84 -58.08 6.52
CA ARG A 220 -35.98 -59.42 5.93
C ARG A 220 -34.64 -60.12 5.77
N ARG A 221 -34.61 -61.31 6.36
CA ARG A 221 -33.60 -62.38 6.25
C ARG A 221 -33.20 -62.66 4.79
N GLN A 222 -31.89 -62.72 4.55
CA GLN A 222 -31.23 -63.64 3.62
C GLN A 222 -29.98 -64.09 4.40
N LYS A 223 -29.77 -65.32 4.89
CA LYS A 223 -29.91 -66.68 4.31
C LYS A 223 -29.43 -66.76 2.86
N SER A 224 -28.31 -67.48 2.70
CA SER A 224 -27.62 -67.87 1.46
C SER A 224 -26.77 -66.73 0.86
N GLN A 225 -25.46 -66.87 0.62
CA GLN A 225 -24.68 -68.06 0.29
C GLN A 225 -23.28 -68.00 0.91
N LYS A 226 -22.92 -69.12 1.54
CA LYS A 226 -21.53 -69.58 1.67
C LYS A 226 -21.00 -69.94 0.27
N SER A 227 -19.73 -69.60 0.05
CA SER A 227 -18.68 -70.37 -0.66
C SER A 227 -19.05 -71.18 -1.91
N GLU A 228 -18.36 -70.85 -3.00
CA GLU A 228 -17.57 -71.79 -3.82
C GLU A 228 -18.25 -73.12 -4.20
N GLN A 229 -18.76 -73.15 -5.43
CA GLN A 229 -18.07 -73.79 -6.57
C GLN A 229 -18.40 -73.02 -7.86
#